data_AF-A0A953AAV2-F1
#
_entry.id   AF-A0A953AAV2-F1
#
_cell.length_a   1.000
_cell.length_b   1.000
_cell.length_c   1.000
_cell.angle_alpha   90.00
_cell.angle_beta   90.00
_cell.angle_gamma   90.00
#
_symmetry.space_group_name_H-M   'P 1'
#
loop_
_entity.id
_entity.type
_entity.pdbx_description
1 polymer ?
#
loop_
_entity_poly.entity_id
_entity_poly.type
_entity_poly.pdbx_seq_one_letter_code
_entity_poly.pdbx_strand_id
1 'polypeptide(L)' 'MPPSAFDYEQGYELGKQYSEAWTQLPTATLLKQLASLLEQAMPSESGQQAEWGKRAWIVGVLEGMADGLAADCNA' A
#
# COMPACT_ATOMS: atom_id res chain seq x y z
N MET A 1 -21.43 -9.47 0.45
CA MET A 1 -20.63 -8.55 1.28
C MET A 1 -20.10 -7.47 0.35
N PRO A 2 -20.21 -6.18 0.70
CA PRO A 2 -19.50 -5.15 -0.05
C PRO A 2 -17.99 -5.45 0.01
N PRO A 3 -17.23 -5.20 -1.07
CA PRO A 3 -15.79 -5.33 -1.04
C PRO A 3 -15.23 -4.37 0.02
N SER A 4 -14.25 -4.84 0.78
CA SER A 4 -13.46 -3.99 1.67
C SER A 4 -12.92 -2.81 0.86
N ALA A 5 -13.00 -1.59 1.39
CA ALA A 5 -12.40 -0.41 0.74
C ALA A 5 -10.89 -0.57 0.53
N PHE A 6 -10.25 -1.43 1.32
CA PHE A 6 -8.86 -1.83 1.15
C PHE A 6 -8.78 -3.25 0.59
N ASP A 7 -8.17 -3.39 -0.58
CA ASP A 7 -7.80 -4.68 -1.15
C ASP A 7 -6.34 -4.67 -1.61
N TYR A 8 -5.85 -5.85 -1.96
CA TYR A 8 -4.49 -6.05 -2.42
C TYR A 8 -4.18 -5.28 -3.70
N GLU A 9 -5.10 -5.28 -4.69
CA GLU A 9 -4.87 -4.70 -6.02
C GLU A 9 -4.68 -3.18 -5.94
N GLN A 10 -5.50 -2.50 -5.13
CA GLN A 10 -5.34 -1.07 -4.87
C GLN A 10 -4.01 -0.74 -4.20
N GLY A 11 -3.59 -1.58 -3.25
CA GLY A 11 -2.29 -1.44 -2.60
C GLY A 11 -1.15 -1.61 -3.60
N TYR A 12 -1.22 -2.64 -4.43
CA TYR A 12 -0.22 -2.96 -5.45
C TYR A 12 -0.03 -1.82 -6.45
N GLU A 13 -1.11 -1.32 -7.06
CA GLU A 13 -1.01 -0.23 -8.03
C GLU A 13 -0.46 1.06 -7.40
N LEU A 14 -0.83 1.36 -6.15
CA LEU A 14 -0.26 2.48 -5.42
C LEU A 14 1.25 2.30 -5.20
N GLY A 15 1.67 1.13 -4.69
CA GLY A 15 3.08 0.83 -4.46
C GLY A 15 3.92 0.96 -5.72
N LYS A 16 3.39 0.46 -6.84
CA LYS A 16 4.04 0.53 -8.15
C LYS A 16 4.16 1.96 -8.66
N GLN A 17 3.08 2.74 -8.58
CA GLN A 17 3.05 4.14 -9.00
C GLN A 17 4.07 5.01 -8.26
N TYR A 18 4.28 4.76 -6.96
CA TYR A 18 5.15 5.57 -6.11
C TYR A 18 6.53 4.95 -5.84
N SER A 19 6.86 3.84 -6.49
CA SER A 19 8.06 3.03 -6.26
C SER A 19 9.37 3.85 -6.30
N GLU A 20 9.57 4.68 -7.33
CA GLU A 20 10.74 5.56 -7.46
C GLU A 20 10.83 6.61 -6.34
N ALA A 21 9.70 7.25 -6.00
CA ALA A 21 9.67 8.32 -5.01
C ALA A 21 9.88 7.77 -3.59
N TRP A 22 9.28 6.62 -3.30
CA TRP A 22 9.29 6.03 -1.96
C TRP A 22 10.56 5.28 -1.62
N THR A 23 11.31 4.77 -2.61
CA THR A 23 12.64 4.19 -2.36
C THR A 23 13.68 5.19 -1.92
N GLN A 24 13.51 6.47 -2.25
CA GLN A 24 14.40 7.54 -1.83
C GLN A 24 14.09 8.04 -0.40
N LEU A 25 12.96 7.62 0.17
CA LEU A 25 12.57 8.04 1.52
C LEU A 25 13.32 7.23 2.58
N PRO A 26 13.73 7.88 3.70
CA PRO A 26 14.09 7.14 4.90
C PRO A 26 12.94 6.23 5.32
N THR A 27 13.25 5.01 5.77
CA THR A 27 12.25 4.01 6.16
C THR A 27 11.21 4.57 7.14
N ALA A 28 11.63 5.37 8.11
CA ALA A 28 10.72 5.99 9.09
C ALA A 28 9.72 6.97 8.44
N THR A 29 10.12 7.68 7.38
CA THR A 29 9.25 8.61 6.65
C THR A 29 8.25 7.83 5.79
N LEU A 30 8.71 6.77 5.11
CA LEU A 30 7.83 5.87 4.36
C LEU A 30 6.75 5.27 5.26
N LEU A 31 7.15 4.70 6.41
CA LEU A 31 6.21 4.11 7.36
C LEU A 31 5.17 5.12 7.87
N LYS A 32 5.56 6.38 8.11
CA LYS A 32 4.62 7.44 8.49
C LYS A 32 3.64 7.77 7.38
N GLN A 33 4.10 7.86 6.13
CA GLN A 33 3.20 8.12 4.99
C GLN A 33 2.19 6.98 4.81
N LEU A 34 2.64 5.73 4.87
CA LEU A 34 1.77 4.56 4.78
C LEU A 34 0.74 4.53 5.93
N ALA A 35 1.17 4.84 7.16
CA ALA A 35 0.26 4.95 8.29
C ALA A 35 -0.78 6.06 8.10
N SER A 36 -0.37 7.24 7.62
CA SER A 36 -1.31 8.34 7.32
C SER A 36 -2.28 8.01 6.19
N LEU A 37 -1.87 7.24 5.18
CA LEU A 37 -2.77 6.77 4.11
C LEU A 37 -3.80 5.78 4.65
N LEU A 38 -3.37 4.85 5.51
CA LEU A 38 -4.27 3.93 6.20
C LEU A 38 -5.29 4.69 7.06
N GLU A 39 -4.85 5.73 7.79
CA GLU A 39 -5.73 6.56 8.62
C GLU A 39 -6.73 7.38 7.80
N GLN A 40 -6.32 7.93 6.66
CA GLN A 40 -7.18 8.74 5.78
C GLN A 40 -8.21 7.89 5.03
N ALA A 41 -7.83 6.67 4.65
CA ALA A 41 -8.70 5.77 3.92
C ALA A 41 -9.50 4.83 4.84
N MET A 42 -9.35 4.91 6.18
CA MET A 42 -10.15 4.12 7.12
C MET A 42 -11.65 4.38 6.89
N PRO A 43 -12.41 3.39 6.40
CA PRO A 43 -13.86 3.43 6.53
C PRO A 43 -14.18 3.36 8.01
N SER A 44 -15.33 3.87 8.41
CA SER A 44 -15.91 3.65 9.74
C SER A 44 -16.20 2.16 10.07
N GLU A 45 -15.75 1.22 9.23
CA GLU A 45 -15.93 -0.21 9.40
C GLU A 45 -14.93 -0.79 10.41
N SER A 46 -15.48 -1.21 11.55
CA SER A 46 -14.78 -1.98 12.58
C SER A 46 -14.97 -3.48 12.37
N GLY A 47 -13.92 -4.28 12.51
CA GLY A 47 -14.01 -5.74 12.52
C GLY A 47 -12.86 -6.46 11.83
N GLN A 48 -12.83 -7.80 11.93
CA GLN A 48 -11.75 -8.61 11.36
C GLN A 48 -11.60 -8.44 9.84
N GLN A 49 -12.69 -8.26 9.11
CA GLN A 49 -12.62 -8.08 7.65
C GLN A 49 -11.89 -6.79 7.25
N ALA A 50 -12.11 -5.69 7.97
CA ALA A 50 -11.39 -4.44 7.76
C ALA A 50 -9.89 -4.59 8.08
N GLU A 51 -9.55 -5.31 9.14
CA GLU A 51 -8.17 -5.62 9.49
C GLU A 51 -7.46 -6.49 8.42
N TRP A 52 -8.19 -7.44 7.81
CA TRP A 52 -7.65 -8.26 6.74
C TRP A 52 -7.47 -7.44 5.46
N GLY A 53 -8.40 -6.55 5.13
CA GLY A 53 -8.29 -5.61 4.01
C GLY A 53 -7.06 -4.71 4.16
N LYS A 54 -6.84 -4.12 5.34
CA LYS A 54 -5.64 -3.31 5.63
C LYS A 54 -4.36 -4.11 5.43
N ARG A 55 -4.29 -5.35 5.93
CA ARG A 55 -3.12 -6.22 5.76
C ARG A 55 -2.86 -6.54 4.29
N ALA A 56 -3.91 -6.92 3.55
CA ALA A 56 -3.82 -7.20 2.13
C ALA A 56 -3.31 -5.99 1.34
N TRP A 57 -3.81 -4.79 1.68
CA TRP A 57 -3.37 -3.54 1.07
C TRP A 57 -1.91 -3.21 1.38
N ILE A 58 -1.45 -3.35 2.63
CA ILE A 58 -0.04 -3.14 2.99
C ILE A 58 0.88 -4.08 2.20
N VAL A 59 0.50 -5.36 2.10
CA VAL A 59 1.25 -6.35 1.31
C VAL A 59 1.30 -5.93 -0.16
N GLY A 60 0.15 -5.57 -0.74
CA GLY A 60 0.07 -5.06 -2.11
C GLY A 60 1.02 -3.90 -2.33
N VAL A 61 1.01 -2.88 -1.46
CA VAL A 61 1.90 -1.72 -1.56
C VAL A 61 3.38 -2.13 -1.61
N LEU A 62 3.81 -3.01 -0.71
CA LEU A 62 5.22 -3.42 -0.65
C LEU A 62 5.65 -4.21 -1.89
N GLU A 63 4.78 -5.10 -2.39
CA GLU A 63 5.05 -5.88 -3.60
C GLU A 63 5.05 -4.98 -4.85
N GLY A 64 4.08 -4.09 -4.99
CA GLY A 64 4.02 -3.13 -6.10
C GLY A 64 5.24 -2.23 -6.13
N MET A 65 5.73 -1.78 -4.96
CA MET A 65 6.99 -1.03 -4.87
C MET A 65 8.17 -1.85 -5.39
N ALA A 66 8.30 -3.11 -4.97
CA ALA A 66 9.39 -3.98 -5.40
C ALA A 66 9.37 -4.22 -6.92
N ASP A 67 8.19 -4.47 -7.48
CA ASP A 67 8.02 -4.71 -8.92
C ASP A 67 8.26 -3.46 -9.77
N GLY A 68 7.80 -2.29 -9.32
CA GLY A 68 8.06 -1.02 -10.01
C GLY A 68 9.56 -0.78 -10.21
N LEU A 69 10.36 -1.02 -9.16
CA LEU A 69 11.81 -0.88 -9.22
C LEU A 69 12.49 -1.92 -10.12
N ALA A 70 11.94 -3.13 -10.17
CA ALA A 70 12.48 -4.20 -11.01
C ALA A 70 12.21 -3.93 -12.50
N ALA A 71 11.09 -3.27 -12.83
CA ALA A 71 10.79 -2.83 -14.18
C ALA A 71 11.78 -1.76 -14.67
N ASP A 72 12.12 -0.80 -13.81
CA ASP A 72 13.08 0.27 -14.15
C ASP A 72 14.53 -0.23 -14.27
N CYS A 73 14.91 -1.28 -13.53
CA CYS A 73 16.24 -1.89 -13.66
C CYS A 73 16.48 -2.62 -14.99
N ASN A 74 15.42 -2.94 -15.73
CA ASN A 74 15.49 -3.68 -17.01
C ASN A 74 15.13 -2.81 -18.23
N ALA A 75 14.92 -1.50 -18.04
CA ALA A 75 14.64 -0.51 -19.09
C ALA A 75 15.91 0.24 -19.51
#